data_AF-A0A7J4V2E1-F1
#
_entry.id   AF-A0A7J4V2E1-F1
#
_cell.length_a   1.000
_cell.length_b   1.000
_cell.length_c   1.000
_cell.angle_alpha   90.00
_cell.angle_beta   90.00
_cell.angle_gamma   90.00
#
_symmetry.space_group_name_H-M   'P 1'
#
loop_
_entity.id
_entity.type
_entity.pdbx_description
1 polymer ?
#
loop_
_entity_poly.entity_id
_entity_poly.type
_entity_poly.pdbx_seq_one_letter_code
_entity_poly.pdbx_strand_id
1 'polypeptide(L)' 'MPRKDDAIVLTPGSLYRVRSLESREKPLETIGLFKGYAAIAHDTAVVMEVELSTNENKERFLRLIPSHMIISIDVLKAE' A
#
# COMPACT_ATOMS: atom_id res chain seq x y z
N MET A 1 16.63 11.32 -18.20
CA MET A 1 16.51 10.79 -16.83
C MET A 1 16.01 11.92 -15.95
N PRO A 2 14.90 11.75 -15.21
CA PRO A 2 14.48 12.75 -14.22
C PRO A 2 15.62 12.98 -13.21
N ARG A 3 15.75 14.20 -12.67
CA ARG A 3 16.84 14.51 -11.72
C ARG A 3 16.62 13.69 -10.45
N LYS A 4 17.70 13.41 -9.72
CA LYS A 4 17.66 12.58 -8.50
C LYS A 4 16.69 13.12 -7.43
N ASP A 5 16.37 14.41 -7.51
CA ASP A 5 15.43 15.13 -6.63
C ASP A 5 13.97 15.09 -7.12
N ASP A 6 13.70 14.56 -8.32
CA ASP A 6 12.34 14.42 -8.91
C ASP A 6 11.75 13.01 -8.69
N ALA A 7 12.41 12.16 -7.90
CA ALA A 7 11.92 10.81 -7.63
C ALA A 7 10.68 10.88 -6.74
N ILE A 8 9.54 10.39 -7.24
CA ILE A 8 8.35 10.18 -6.41
C ILE A 8 8.64 8.99 -5.49
N VAL A 9 8.79 9.26 -4.20
CA VAL A 9 9.02 8.25 -3.16
C VAL A 9 7.76 8.12 -2.30
N LEU A 10 7.42 6.90 -1.89
CA LEU A 10 6.37 6.69 -0.89
C LEU A 10 6.85 7.19 0.47
N THR A 11 6.04 8.01 1.14
CA THR A 11 6.37 8.65 2.41
C THR A 11 5.68 7.90 3.55
N PRO A 12 6.42 7.33 4.51
CA PRO A 12 5.80 6.69 5.68
C PRO A 12 4.83 7.64 6.37
N GLY A 13 3.69 7.12 6.82
CA GLY A 13 2.61 7.93 7.43
C GLY A 13 1.64 8.56 6.42
N SER A 14 2.00 8.64 5.14
CA SER A 14 1.06 9.10 4.10
C SER A 14 -0.02 8.04 3.78
N LEU A 15 -1.21 8.52 3.39
CA LEU A 15 -2.37 7.70 3.06
C LEU A 15 -2.38 7.39 1.56
N TYR A 16 -2.47 6.10 1.23
CA TYR A 16 -2.51 5.63 -0.15
C TYR A 16 -3.68 4.70 -0.40
N ARG A 17 -4.12 4.63 -1.65
CA ARG A 17 -4.95 3.56 -2.19
C ARG A 17 -4.09 2.68 -3.08
N VAL A 18 -3.96 1.40 -2.73
CA VAL A 18 -3.24 0.39 -3.52
C VAL A 18 -4.27 -0.54 -4.15
N ARG A 19 -4.19 -0.71 -5.48
CA ARG A 19 -4.92 -1.76 -6.21
C ARG A 19 -3.96 -2.90 -6.50
N SER A 20 -4.34 -4.11 -6.13
CA SER A 20 -3.54 -5.32 -6.29
C SER A 20 -4.33 -6.45 -6.93
N LEU A 21 -3.62 -7.41 -7.53
CA LEU A 21 -4.23 -8.59 -8.14
C LEU A 21 -4.84 -9.48 -7.05
N GLU A 22 -6.14 -9.76 -7.15
CA GLU A 22 -6.85 -10.77 -6.35
C GLU A 22 -7.43 -11.85 -7.27
N SER A 23 -8.17 -11.41 -8.29
CA SER A 23 -8.61 -12.22 -9.41
C SER A 23 -8.46 -11.44 -10.73
N ARG A 24 -8.57 -12.12 -11.88
CA ARG A 24 -8.45 -11.45 -13.20
C ARG A 24 -9.47 -10.33 -13.41
N GLU A 25 -10.66 -10.45 -12.82
CA GLU A 25 -11.77 -9.52 -13.07
C GLU A 25 -11.97 -8.49 -11.95
N LYS A 26 -11.46 -8.78 -10.75
CA LYS A 26 -11.65 -7.92 -9.58
C LYS A 26 -10.31 -7.67 -8.88
N PRO A 27 -9.77 -6.43 -8.97
CA PRO A 27 -8.62 -6.04 -8.17
C PRO A 27 -9.04 -5.84 -6.71
N LEU A 28 -8.16 -6.22 -5.79
CA LEU A 28 -8.32 -5.90 -4.37
C LEU A 28 -7.84 -4.48 -4.12
N GLU A 29 -8.74 -3.65 -3.60
CA GLU A 29 -8.43 -2.30 -3.15
C GLU A 29 -8.04 -2.32 -1.66
N THR A 30 -6.89 -1.72 -1.34
CA THR A 30 -6.43 -1.48 0.03
C THR A 30 -6.21 0.01 0.23
N ILE A 31 -6.90 0.60 1.21
CA ILE A 31 -6.66 1.98 1.65
C ILE A 31 -6.02 1.92 3.03
N GLY A 32 -4.89 2.60 3.21
CA GLY A 32 -4.16 2.56 4.48
C GLY A 32 -2.96 3.50 4.51
N LEU A 33 -2.31 3.56 5.66
CA LEU A 33 -1.09 4.34 5.86
C LEU A 33 0.12 3.51 5.42
N PHE A 34 1.00 4.10 4.61
CA PHE A 34 2.25 3.43 4.26
C PHE A 34 3.18 3.35 5.47
N LYS A 35 3.71 2.17 5.75
CA LYS A 35 4.63 1.93 6.89
C LYS A 35 6.05 1.58 6.44
N GLY A 36 6.26 1.32 5.16
CA GLY A 36 7.57 0.95 4.60
C GLY A 36 7.48 -0.29 3.72
N TYR A 37 8.63 -0.95 3.57
CA TYR A 37 8.77 -2.16 2.76
C TYR A 37 9.16 -3.35 3.64
N ALA A 38 8.71 -4.55 3.25
CA ALA A 38 9.12 -5.81 3.87
C ALA A 38 9.71 -6.75 2.81
N ALA A 39 10.66 -7.59 3.21
CA ALA A 39 11.12 -8.70 2.37
C ALA A 39 10.20 -9.91 2.55
N ILE A 40 9.79 -10.54 1.44
CA ILE A 40 9.01 -11.77 1.41
C ILE A 40 9.77 -12.78 0.53
N ALA A 41 10.62 -13.61 1.15
CA ALA A 41 11.50 -14.54 0.47
C ALA A 41 12.31 -13.86 -0.65
N HIS A 42 11.94 -14.07 -1.92
CA HIS A 42 12.61 -13.50 -3.10
C HIS A 42 11.95 -12.22 -3.64
N ASP A 43 10.91 -11.73 -2.97
CA ASP A 43 10.14 -10.55 -3.36
C ASP A 43 10.17 -9.48 -2.26
N THR A 44 9.71 -8.27 -2.59
CA THR A 44 9.45 -7.18 -1.65
C THR A 44 7.96 -6.94 -1.53
N ALA A 45 7.51 -6.34 -0.44
CA ALA A 45 6.13 -5.94 -0.25
C ALA A 45 6.02 -4.52 0.24
N VAL A 46 4.97 -3.83 -0.20
CA VAL A 46 4.50 -2.58 0.40
C VAL A 46 3.74 -2.92 1.67
N VAL A 47 4.13 -2.32 2.79
CA VAL A 47 3.48 -2.52 4.08
C VAL A 47 2.50 -1.39 4.34
N MET A 48 1.22 -1.74 4.48
CA MET A 48 0.14 -0.80 4.76
C MET A 48 -0.46 -1.10 6.13
N GLU A 49 -0.65 -0.07 6.95
CA GLU A 49 -1.54 -0.14 8.12
C GLU A 49 -2.96 0.17 7.68
N VAL A 50 -3.86 -0.80 7.88
CA VAL A 50 -5.26 -0.72 7.47
C VAL A 50 -6.13 -0.68 8.72
N GLU A 51 -7.03 0.29 8.78
CA GLU A 51 -8.07 0.37 9.82
C GLU A 51 -9.40 -0.13 9.21
N LEU A 52 -9.93 -1.21 9.77
CA LEU A 52 -11.27 -1.69 9.44
C LEU A 52 -12.22 -1.20 10.54
N SER A 53 -13.11 -0.26 10.20
CA SER A 53 -14.20 0.14 11.08
C SER A 53 -15.43 -0.72 10.77
N THR A 54 -15.73 -1.68 11.63
CA THR A 54 -17.08 -2.27 11.68
C THR A 54 -17.88 -1.57 12.78
N ASN A 55 -19.22 -1.67 12.74
CA ASN A 55 -20.12 -0.89 13.61
C ASN A 55 -19.86 -1.02 15.12
N GLU A 56 -19.05 -1.98 15.56
CA GLU A 56 -18.78 -2.24 16.97
C GLU A 56 -17.29 -2.34 17.32
N ASN A 57 -16.37 -2.45 16.34
CA ASN A 57 -14.93 -2.57 16.59
C ASN A 57 -14.08 -1.88 15.52
N LYS A 58 -13.01 -1.23 15.99
CA LYS A 58 -11.90 -0.76 15.15
C LYS A 58 -10.76 -1.74 15.24
N GLU A 59 -10.54 -2.49 14.16
CA GLU A 59 -9.38 -3.36 14.06
C GLU A 59 -8.32 -2.71 13.19
N ARG A 60 -7.08 -2.74 13.66
CA ARG A 60 -5.91 -2.31 12.90
C ARG A 60 -5.03 -3.50 12.63
N PHE A 61 -4.65 -3.69 11.37
CA PHE A 61 -3.73 -4.74 10.97
C PHE A 61 -2.76 -4.24 9.90
N LEU A 62 -1.62 -4.92 9.81
CA LEU A 62 -0.66 -4.71 8.74
C LEU A 62 -1.01 -5.60 7.56
N ARG A 63 -1.15 -5.01 6.39
CA ARG A 63 -1.25 -5.73 5.13
C ARG A 63 0.05 -5.59 4.37
N LEU A 64 0.66 -6.74 4.05
CA LEU A 64 1.81 -6.83 3.17
C LEU A 64 1.27 -7.11 1.76
N ILE A 65 1.53 -6.22 0.81
CA ILE A 65 1.15 -6.37 -0.59
C ILE A 65 2.43 -6.65 -1.38
N PRO A 66 2.65 -7.88 -1.87
CA PRO A 66 3.80 -8.21 -2.71
C PRO A 66 3.92 -7.25 -3.89
N SER A 67 5.12 -6.75 -4.15
CA SER A 67 5.35 -5.68 -5.12
C SER A 67 4.96 -6.11 -6.53
N HIS A 68 5.18 -7.38 -6.90
CA HIS A 68 4.77 -7.93 -8.19
C HIS A 68 3.25 -8.04 -8.37
N MET A 69 2.47 -7.90 -7.30
CA MET A 69 1.00 -7.97 -7.34
C MET A 69 0.34 -6.59 -7.46
N ILE A 70 1.11 -5.50 -7.39
CA ILE A 70 0.59 -4.13 -7.42
C ILE A 70 0.25 -3.72 -8.85
N ILE A 71 -0.96 -3.20 -9.04
CA ILE A 71 -1.46 -2.65 -10.31
C ILE A 71 -1.30 -1.13 -10.32
N SER A 72 -1.71 -0.45 -9.24
CA SER A 72 -1.59 1.00 -9.10
C SER A 72 -1.47 1.42 -7.63
N ILE A 73 -0.86 2.59 -7.40
CA ILE A 73 -0.80 3.26 -6.10
C ILE A 73 -1.22 4.72 -6.31
N ASP A 74 -2.34 5.10 -5.69
CA ASP A 74 -2.84 6.48 -5.71
C ASP A 74 -2.49 7.17 -4.39
N VAL A 75 -1.95 8.39 -4.46
CA VAL A 75 -1.71 9.22 -3.27
C VAL A 75 -3.02 9.87 -2.85
N LEU A 76 -3.50 9.59 -1.64
CA LEU A 76 -4.73 10.20 -1.11
C LEU A 76 -4.42 11.38 -0.20
N LYS A 77 -3.39 11.26 0.63
CA LYS A 77 -2.90 12.33 1.51
C LYS A 77 -1.41 12.15 1.75
N ALA A 78 -0.63 13.21 1.49
CA ALA A 78 0.79 13.27 1.85
C ALA A 78 0.95 13.88 3.25
N GLU A 79 1.92 13.37 4.02
CA GLU A 79 2.48 14.04 5.20
C GLU A 79 3.54 15.07 4.82
#